data_AF-A0A959QDT4-F1
#
_entry.id   AF-A0A959QDT4-F1
#
_cell.length_a   1.000
_cell.length_b   1.000
_cell.length_c   1.000
_cell.angle_alpha   90.00
_cell.angle_beta   90.00
_cell.angle_gamma   90.00
#
_symmetry.space_group_name_H-M   'P 1'
#
loop_
_entity.id
_entity.type
_entity.pdbx_description
1 polymer ?
#
loop_
_entity_poly.entity_id
_entity_poly.type
_entity_poly.pdbx_seq_one_letter_code
_entity_poly.pdbx_strand_id
1 'polypeptide(L)'
;MNRPTTVLLFACTLFSCSPSDGNQEKNDQTPPDLGQEVVNETLRSWQAYQTYAWGSDVLMPLSKDAQNWYEEPLYISPIDAYSTLFLMGLKEEAKKIETYVVDSLRFDKDIDAKVFEVNIRILGGLLSMYDLSENPAVLEKARDFADRMMPAFDTPTGVPRYWVNLKTGESRGDTVNLAEAGTNLIELGVLSYYTQDPRYYQAAKRAALAVYERRSALDLLSAGINVQTGEVVGKSSHICAGADSYYEYLYKSYLLFGDEEIGAIWQTCIAA
;
A
#
# COMPACT_ATOMS: atom_id res chain seq x y z
N MET A 1 47.67 21.77 -37.58
CA MET A 1 48.60 21.44 -36.49
C MET A 1 48.06 20.22 -35.79
N ASN A 2 48.63 19.05 -36.11
CA ASN A 2 48.23 17.74 -35.59
C ASN A 2 48.78 17.56 -34.17
N ARG A 3 47.96 17.04 -33.25
CA ARG A 3 48.45 16.39 -32.02
C ARG A 3 47.86 14.97 -31.95
N PRO A 4 48.68 13.94 -31.73
CA PRO A 4 48.24 12.55 -31.72
C PRO A 4 47.68 12.16 -30.34
N THR A 5 46.61 11.37 -30.34
CA THR A 5 46.04 10.76 -29.14
C THR A 5 46.67 9.38 -28.96
N THR A 6 47.52 9.24 -27.95
CA THR A 6 48.15 7.99 -27.53
C THR A 6 47.11 7.08 -26.88
N VAL A 7 46.92 5.88 -27.44
CA VAL A 7 46.13 4.79 -26.84
C VAL A 7 47.04 4.01 -25.90
N LEU A 8 46.72 4.00 -24.60
CA LEU A 8 47.38 3.12 -23.63
C LEU A 8 46.66 1.76 -23.60
N LEU A 9 47.31 0.72 -24.13
CA LEU A 9 46.95 -0.67 -23.88
C LEU A 9 47.66 -1.15 -22.61
N PHE A 10 46.90 -1.48 -21.57
CA PHE A 10 47.42 -2.11 -20.36
C PHE A 10 47.41 -3.64 -20.56
N ALA A 11 48.58 -4.22 -20.80
CA ALA A 11 48.80 -5.66 -20.80
C ALA A 11 49.18 -6.09 -19.36
N CYS A 12 48.26 -6.73 -18.64
CA CYS A 12 48.57 -7.40 -17.39
C CYS A 12 49.01 -8.85 -17.67
N THR A 13 50.29 -9.10 -17.43
CA THR A 13 50.91 -10.42 -17.44
C THR A 13 50.41 -11.27 -16.27
N LEU A 14 49.91 -12.47 -16.57
CA LEU A 14 49.56 -13.49 -15.58
C LEU A 14 50.85 -14.08 -14.98
N PHE A 15 51.08 -13.84 -13.70
CA PHE A 15 52.03 -14.62 -12.90
C PHE A 15 51.29 -15.79 -12.25
N SER A 16 51.57 -17.00 -12.73
CA SER A 16 51.16 -18.25 -12.08
C SER A 16 51.99 -18.47 -10.83
N CYS A 17 51.38 -18.33 -9.65
CA CYS A 17 51.89 -18.91 -8.40
C CYS A 17 51.10 -20.20 -8.14
N SER A 18 51.76 -21.35 -8.22
CA SER A 18 51.22 -22.62 -7.75
C SER A 18 51.27 -22.65 -6.22
N PRO A 19 50.14 -22.85 -5.50
CA PRO A 19 50.16 -23.24 -4.11
C PRO A 19 50.27 -24.77 -4.02
N SER A 20 51.17 -25.20 -3.15
CA SER A 20 51.36 -26.56 -2.66
C SER A 20 50.06 -27.28 -2.32
N ASP A 21 50.02 -28.57 -2.65
CA ASP A 21 49.01 -29.56 -2.25
C ASP A 21 48.76 -29.53 -0.74
N GLY A 22 47.67 -28.86 -0.36
CA GLY A 22 47.01 -29.00 0.93
C GLY A 22 45.58 -29.39 0.63
N ASN A 23 45.28 -30.69 0.73
CA ASN A 23 43.94 -31.23 0.61
C ASN A 23 43.10 -30.76 1.81
N GLN A 24 42.57 -29.54 1.71
CA GLN A 24 41.39 -29.12 2.44
C GLN A 24 40.29 -29.02 1.39
N GLU A 25 39.36 -29.98 1.42
CA GLU A 25 38.04 -29.78 0.83
C GLU A 25 37.49 -28.48 1.42
N LYS A 26 37.63 -27.38 0.69
CA LYS A 26 36.83 -26.19 0.93
C LYS A 26 35.41 -26.66 0.64
N ASN A 27 34.66 -26.83 1.72
CA ASN A 27 33.22 -26.95 1.69
C ASN A 27 32.70 -25.65 1.05
N ASP A 28 32.60 -25.65 -0.28
CA ASP A 28 32.10 -24.55 -1.10
C ASP A 28 30.58 -24.56 -1.00
N GLN A 29 30.07 -24.52 0.23
CA GLN A 29 28.68 -24.19 0.48
C GLN A 29 28.58 -22.69 0.27
N THR A 30 28.29 -22.32 -0.97
CA THR A 30 27.66 -21.03 -1.27
C THR A 30 26.54 -20.88 -0.23
N PRO A 31 26.51 -19.77 0.55
CA PRO A 31 25.43 -19.55 1.50
C PRO A 31 24.09 -19.75 0.78
N PRO A 32 23.08 -20.36 1.41
CA PRO A 32 21.77 -20.46 0.81
C PRO A 32 21.34 -19.09 0.28
N ASP A 33 20.82 -19.06 -0.93
CA ASP A 33 20.24 -17.84 -1.46
C ASP A 33 19.00 -17.51 -0.63
N LEU A 34 19.19 -16.68 0.39
CA LEU A 34 18.14 -16.26 1.32
C LEU A 34 16.95 -15.64 0.56
N GLY A 35 17.20 -15.00 -0.58
CA GLY A 35 16.14 -14.50 -1.45
C GLY A 35 15.29 -15.65 -1.99
N GLN A 36 15.92 -16.72 -2.47
CA GLN A 36 15.23 -17.91 -2.93
C GLN A 36 14.48 -18.64 -1.80
N GLU A 37 15.02 -18.68 -0.59
CA GLU A 37 14.33 -19.25 0.57
C GLU A 37 13.04 -18.48 0.89
N VAL A 38 13.08 -17.14 0.85
CA VAL A 38 11.90 -16.29 1.02
C VAL A 38 10.87 -16.57 -0.07
N VAL A 39 11.28 -16.67 -1.35
CA VAL A 39 10.38 -17.01 -2.46
C VAL A 39 9.72 -18.38 -2.23
N ASN A 40 10.47 -19.38 -1.79
CA ASN A 40 9.95 -20.71 -1.51
C ASN A 40 8.91 -20.70 -0.38
N GLU A 41 9.17 -19.95 0.71
CA GLU A 41 8.24 -19.82 1.82
C GLU A 41 6.99 -19.00 1.47
N THR A 42 7.13 -17.98 0.64
CA THR A 42 5.98 -17.24 0.08
C THR A 42 5.11 -18.17 -0.78
N LEU A 43 5.72 -18.96 -1.67
CA LEU A 43 4.97 -19.92 -2.50
C LEU A 43 4.28 -20.98 -1.64
N ARG A 44 4.98 -21.53 -0.64
CA ARG A 44 4.40 -22.51 0.31
C ARG A 44 3.20 -21.92 1.05
N SER A 45 3.32 -20.70 1.55
CA SER A 45 2.23 -19.99 2.25
C SER A 45 1.06 -19.69 1.32
N TRP A 46 1.34 -19.24 0.09
CA TRP A 46 0.32 -18.96 -0.92
C TRP A 46 -0.46 -20.22 -1.33
N GLN A 47 0.23 -21.34 -1.54
CA GLN A 47 -0.42 -22.62 -1.85
C GLN A 47 -1.31 -23.11 -0.70
N ALA A 48 -0.93 -22.86 0.56
CA ALA A 48 -1.79 -23.12 1.70
C ALA A 48 -3.06 -22.25 1.67
N TYR A 49 -2.94 -20.95 1.36
CA TYR A 49 -4.09 -20.07 1.16
C TYR A 49 -5.00 -20.60 0.03
N GLN A 50 -4.44 -20.96 -1.13
CA GLN A 50 -5.21 -21.52 -2.24
C GLN A 50 -5.93 -22.81 -1.87
N THR A 51 -5.33 -23.64 -1.02
CA THR A 51 -5.92 -24.93 -0.62
C THR A 51 -7.08 -24.75 0.35
N TYR A 52 -6.94 -23.85 1.33
CA TYR A 52 -7.84 -23.82 2.48
C TYR A 52 -8.72 -22.56 2.57
N ALA A 53 -8.42 -21.51 1.81
CA ALA A 53 -9.07 -20.20 1.95
C ALA A 53 -9.27 -19.47 0.62
N TRP A 54 -9.23 -20.16 -0.53
CA TRP A 54 -9.41 -19.52 -1.83
C TRP A 54 -10.74 -18.75 -1.93
N GLY A 55 -10.64 -17.45 -2.20
CA GLY A 55 -11.81 -16.56 -2.28
C GLY A 55 -12.27 -16.00 -0.94
N SER A 56 -11.62 -16.34 0.17
CA SER A 56 -11.83 -15.70 1.48
C SER A 56 -10.80 -14.61 1.75
N ASP A 57 -11.07 -13.77 2.75
CA ASP A 57 -10.18 -12.64 3.06
C ASP A 57 -8.88 -13.08 3.75
N VAL A 58 -8.94 -14.10 4.61
CA VAL A 58 -7.81 -14.55 5.44
C VAL A 58 -7.78 -16.07 5.56
N LEU A 59 -6.58 -16.65 5.52
CA LEU A 59 -6.31 -18.03 5.90
C LEU A 59 -6.13 -18.15 7.42
N MET A 60 -6.76 -19.17 8.02
CA MET A 60 -6.51 -19.60 9.40
C MET A 60 -5.57 -20.83 9.37
N PRO A 61 -4.24 -20.64 9.43
CA PRO A 61 -3.28 -21.67 9.02
C PRO A 61 -3.20 -22.87 9.99
N LEU A 62 -3.53 -22.66 11.27
CA LEU A 62 -3.52 -23.74 12.27
C LEU A 62 -4.74 -24.65 12.13
N SER A 63 -5.91 -24.07 11.91
CA SER A 63 -7.16 -24.82 11.72
C SER A 63 -7.36 -25.29 10.28
N LYS A 64 -6.57 -24.78 9.33
CA LYS A 64 -6.74 -25.01 7.88
C LYS A 64 -8.13 -24.60 7.40
N ASP A 65 -8.56 -23.44 7.86
CA ASP A 65 -9.88 -22.86 7.58
C ASP A 65 -9.72 -21.43 7.06
N ALA A 66 -10.83 -20.76 6.78
CA ALA A 66 -10.86 -19.40 6.28
C ALA A 66 -11.66 -18.46 7.19
N GLN A 67 -11.32 -17.18 7.18
CA GLN A 67 -12.06 -16.13 7.86
C GLN A 67 -12.26 -14.94 6.92
N ASN A 68 -13.50 -14.43 6.87
CA ASN A 68 -13.81 -13.18 6.20
C ASN A 68 -13.85 -12.03 7.20
N TRP A 69 -13.46 -10.84 6.76
CA TRP A 69 -13.52 -9.63 7.58
C TRP A 69 -14.95 -9.10 7.74
N TYR A 70 -15.79 -9.40 6.75
CA TYR A 70 -17.18 -9.00 6.65
C TYR A 70 -18.06 -10.22 6.38
N GLU A 71 -19.37 -10.02 6.31
CA GLU A 71 -20.34 -11.09 6.00
C GLU A 71 -20.06 -11.73 4.62
N GLU A 72 -19.54 -10.95 3.69
CA GLU A 72 -19.07 -11.41 2.40
C GLU A 72 -17.60 -11.08 2.20
N PRO A 73 -16.82 -11.95 1.51
CA PRO A 73 -15.42 -11.68 1.25
C PRO A 73 -15.24 -10.54 0.25
N LEU A 74 -14.13 -9.82 0.42
CA LEU A 74 -13.60 -8.81 -0.49
C LEU A 74 -12.29 -9.23 -1.15
N TYR A 75 -11.84 -10.47 -0.93
CA TYR A 75 -10.62 -11.04 -1.49
C TYR A 75 -9.35 -10.29 -1.04
N ILE A 76 -9.30 -9.93 0.25
CA ILE A 76 -8.19 -9.15 0.81
C ILE A 76 -6.84 -9.85 0.59
N SER A 77 -6.66 -11.10 1.05
CA SER A 77 -5.38 -11.82 0.86
C SER A 77 -4.95 -11.97 -0.60
N PRO A 78 -5.83 -12.35 -1.56
CA PRO A 78 -5.46 -12.37 -2.98
C PRO A 78 -4.99 -11.01 -3.50
N ILE A 79 -5.72 -9.94 -3.19
CA ILE A 79 -5.38 -8.60 -3.67
C ILE A 79 -4.05 -8.13 -3.08
N ASP A 80 -3.85 -8.29 -1.76
CA ASP A 80 -2.59 -7.95 -1.07
C ASP A 80 -1.39 -8.79 -1.58
N ALA A 81 -1.62 -10.07 -1.93
CA ALA A 81 -0.55 -10.97 -2.37
C ALA A 81 -0.08 -10.73 -3.80
N TYR A 82 -0.91 -10.13 -4.67
CA TYR A 82 -0.65 -10.05 -6.11
C TYR A 82 0.72 -9.47 -6.45
N SER A 83 1.01 -8.27 -5.95
CA SER A 83 2.25 -7.55 -6.29
C SER A 83 3.48 -8.27 -5.76
N THR A 84 3.38 -8.86 -4.56
CA THR A 84 4.45 -9.68 -3.97
C THR A 84 4.75 -10.89 -4.85
N LEU A 85 3.74 -11.67 -5.24
CA LEU A 85 3.91 -12.84 -6.09
C LEU A 85 4.49 -12.46 -7.46
N PHE A 86 4.00 -11.37 -8.05
CA PHE A 86 4.49 -10.89 -9.33
C PHE A 86 5.97 -10.49 -9.27
N LEU A 87 6.37 -9.69 -8.27
CA LEU A 87 7.74 -9.21 -8.10
C LEU A 87 8.72 -10.33 -7.75
N MET A 88 8.26 -11.38 -7.07
CA MET A 88 9.03 -12.60 -6.78
C MET A 88 9.15 -13.56 -7.98
N GLY A 89 8.58 -13.22 -9.14
CA GLY A 89 8.61 -14.06 -10.34
C GLY A 89 7.59 -15.20 -10.35
N LEU A 90 6.70 -15.28 -9.35
CA LEU A 90 5.59 -16.24 -9.27
C LEU A 90 4.40 -15.80 -10.14
N LYS A 91 4.67 -15.48 -11.41
CA LYS A 91 3.74 -14.80 -12.32
C LYS A 91 2.49 -15.61 -12.63
N GLU A 92 2.58 -16.93 -12.69
CA GLU A 92 1.42 -17.80 -12.89
C GLU A 92 0.41 -17.70 -11.73
N GLU A 93 0.92 -17.59 -10.50
CA GLU A 93 0.07 -17.42 -9.32
C GLU A 93 -0.57 -16.02 -9.29
N ALA A 94 0.22 -14.99 -9.61
CA ALA A 94 -0.31 -13.64 -9.77
C ALA A 94 -1.40 -13.58 -10.85
N LYS A 95 -1.22 -14.26 -11.99
CA LYS A 95 -2.21 -14.26 -13.08
C LYS A 95 -3.53 -14.93 -12.68
N LYS A 96 -3.50 -15.99 -11.87
CA LYS A 96 -4.72 -16.61 -11.32
C LYS A 96 -5.51 -15.61 -10.46
N ILE A 97 -4.82 -14.82 -9.63
CA ILE A 97 -5.46 -13.78 -8.81
C ILE A 97 -6.11 -12.73 -9.71
N GLU A 98 -5.36 -12.16 -10.65
CA GLU A 98 -5.86 -11.11 -11.55
C GLU A 98 -7.13 -11.57 -12.27
N THR A 99 -7.09 -12.78 -12.83
CA THR A 99 -8.23 -13.39 -13.54
C THR A 99 -9.42 -13.53 -12.59
N TYR A 100 -9.20 -14.07 -11.39
CA TYR A 100 -10.26 -14.27 -10.40
C TYR A 100 -10.88 -12.96 -9.91
N VAL A 101 -10.06 -11.92 -9.70
CA VAL A 101 -10.51 -10.58 -9.31
C VAL A 101 -11.35 -9.95 -10.41
N VAL A 102 -10.87 -9.96 -11.65
CA VAL A 102 -11.61 -9.39 -12.79
C VAL A 102 -12.97 -10.08 -12.97
N ASP A 103 -12.96 -11.41 -12.96
CA ASP A 103 -14.16 -12.20 -13.27
C ASP A 103 -15.17 -12.21 -12.12
N SER A 104 -14.72 -12.35 -10.87
CA SER A 104 -15.60 -12.67 -9.74
C SER A 104 -15.85 -11.50 -8.78
N LEU A 105 -14.91 -10.57 -8.61
CA LEU A 105 -15.05 -9.52 -7.59
C LEU A 105 -16.11 -8.49 -7.99
N ARG A 106 -17.04 -8.23 -7.05
CA ARG A 106 -18.08 -7.21 -7.16
C ARG A 106 -18.16 -6.47 -5.84
N PHE A 107 -18.20 -5.13 -5.88
CA PHE A 107 -18.28 -4.31 -4.67
C PHE A 107 -19.69 -3.84 -4.33
N ASP A 108 -20.69 -4.21 -5.12
CA ASP A 108 -22.11 -3.98 -4.82
C ASP A 108 -22.63 -4.93 -3.73
N LYS A 109 -22.09 -4.75 -2.52
CA LYS A 109 -22.31 -5.59 -1.34
C LYS A 109 -22.85 -4.73 -0.20
N ASP A 110 -23.87 -5.22 0.47
CA ASP A 110 -24.49 -4.53 1.61
C ASP A 110 -23.66 -4.74 2.88
N ILE A 111 -22.45 -4.18 2.88
CA ILE A 111 -21.46 -4.34 3.96
C ILE A 111 -20.89 -2.98 4.35
N ASP A 112 -20.76 -2.76 5.65
CA ASP A 112 -20.04 -1.61 6.20
C ASP A 112 -18.54 -1.89 6.21
N ALA A 113 -17.81 -1.26 5.30
CA ALA A 113 -16.35 -1.39 5.17
C ALA A 113 -15.61 -0.34 6.01
N LYS A 114 -14.52 -0.74 6.67
CA LYS A 114 -13.62 0.18 7.39
C LYS A 114 -12.81 0.98 6.38
N VAL A 115 -13.07 2.27 6.25
CA VAL A 115 -12.53 3.11 5.17
C VAL A 115 -11.02 3.03 5.07
N PHE A 116 -10.33 3.22 6.18
CA PHE A 116 -8.87 3.15 6.27
C PHE A 116 -8.31 1.80 5.78
N GLU A 117 -8.81 0.70 6.33
CA GLU A 117 -8.28 -0.64 6.03
C GLU A 117 -8.47 -1.03 4.57
N VAL A 118 -9.66 -0.77 4.03
CA VAL A 118 -9.96 -1.17 2.65
C VAL A 118 -9.34 -0.23 1.62
N ASN A 119 -9.06 1.03 1.98
CA ASN A 119 -8.25 1.91 1.14
C ASN A 119 -6.84 1.34 0.94
N ILE A 120 -6.11 1.10 2.03
CA ILE A 120 -4.69 0.70 1.95
C ILE A 120 -4.49 -0.75 1.44
N ARG A 121 -5.49 -1.63 1.61
CA ARG A 121 -5.41 -3.03 1.15
C ARG A 121 -6.01 -3.22 -0.24
N ILE A 122 -7.30 -2.89 -0.38
CA ILE A 122 -8.04 -3.20 -1.61
C ILE A 122 -7.73 -2.18 -2.69
N LEU A 123 -7.90 -0.88 -2.43
CA LEU A 123 -7.61 0.12 -3.45
C LEU A 123 -6.12 0.14 -3.79
N GLY A 124 -5.24 0.15 -2.78
CA GLY A 124 -3.80 0.05 -2.97
C GLY A 124 -3.36 -1.20 -3.75
N GLY A 125 -3.89 -2.37 -3.38
CA GLY A 125 -3.56 -3.63 -4.06
C GLY A 125 -4.09 -3.71 -5.49
N LEU A 126 -5.30 -3.20 -5.77
CA LEU A 126 -5.84 -3.12 -7.14
C LEU A 126 -5.03 -2.15 -8.01
N LEU A 127 -4.62 -1.00 -7.48
CA LEU A 127 -3.79 -0.04 -8.21
C LEU A 127 -2.40 -0.61 -8.50
N SER A 128 -1.79 -1.30 -7.53
CA SER A 128 -0.53 -2.01 -7.76
C SER A 128 -0.68 -3.14 -8.78
N MET A 129 -1.80 -3.87 -8.74
CA MET A 129 -2.13 -4.89 -9.74
C MET A 129 -2.26 -4.27 -11.13
N TYR A 130 -2.92 -3.13 -11.25
CA TYR A 130 -3.02 -2.42 -12.53
C TYR A 130 -1.67 -1.94 -13.03
N ASP A 131 -0.84 -1.32 -12.19
CA ASP A 131 0.49 -0.81 -12.57
C ASP A 131 1.40 -1.93 -13.13
N LEU A 132 1.32 -3.15 -12.58
CA LEU A 132 2.12 -4.30 -13.01
C LEU A 132 1.52 -5.07 -14.20
N SER A 133 0.19 -5.07 -14.36
CA SER A 133 -0.51 -5.85 -15.40
C SER A 133 -0.92 -5.05 -16.62
N GLU A 134 -1.05 -3.73 -16.48
CA GLU A 134 -1.68 -2.81 -17.44
C GLU A 134 -3.10 -3.25 -17.87
N ASN A 135 -3.78 -4.09 -17.08
CA ASN A 135 -5.09 -4.62 -17.44
C ASN A 135 -6.20 -3.59 -17.11
N PRO A 136 -6.87 -2.99 -18.11
CA PRO A 136 -7.87 -1.94 -17.87
C PRO A 136 -9.06 -2.43 -17.05
N ALA A 137 -9.38 -3.73 -17.09
CA ALA A 137 -10.45 -4.27 -16.25
C ALA A 137 -10.14 -4.17 -14.75
N VAL A 138 -8.85 -4.22 -14.36
CA VAL A 138 -8.43 -4.02 -12.97
C VAL A 138 -8.58 -2.55 -12.56
N LEU A 139 -8.21 -1.61 -13.44
CA LEU A 139 -8.41 -0.19 -13.18
C LEU A 139 -9.90 0.16 -12.99
N GLU A 140 -10.79 -0.44 -13.79
CA GLU A 140 -12.23 -0.28 -13.60
C GLU A 140 -12.71 -0.82 -12.24
N LYS A 141 -12.14 -1.93 -11.73
CA LYS A 141 -12.42 -2.39 -10.36
C LYS A 141 -11.95 -1.39 -9.31
N ALA A 142 -10.74 -0.84 -9.47
CA ALA A 142 -10.20 0.16 -8.54
C ALA A 142 -11.08 1.41 -8.51
N ARG A 143 -11.56 1.85 -9.68
CA ARG A 143 -12.48 2.99 -9.81
C ARG A 143 -13.85 2.72 -9.18
N ASP A 144 -14.50 1.59 -9.50
CA ASP A 144 -15.79 1.20 -8.90
C ASP A 144 -15.68 1.12 -7.38
N PHE A 145 -14.58 0.56 -6.88
CA PHE A 145 -14.32 0.51 -5.45
C PHE A 145 -14.20 1.90 -4.83
N ALA A 146 -13.33 2.76 -5.37
CA ALA A 146 -13.13 4.10 -4.84
C ALA A 146 -14.40 4.95 -4.88
N ASP A 147 -15.20 4.85 -5.95
CA ASP A 147 -16.47 5.56 -6.08
C ASP A 147 -17.45 5.24 -4.96
N ARG A 148 -17.48 3.98 -4.51
CA ARG A 148 -18.28 3.53 -3.36
C ARG A 148 -17.73 4.02 -2.02
N MET A 149 -16.43 4.29 -1.95
CA MET A 149 -15.77 4.82 -0.76
C MET A 149 -15.95 6.34 -0.60
N MET A 150 -16.10 7.07 -1.71
CA MET A 150 -16.17 8.55 -1.71
C MET A 150 -17.22 9.15 -0.77
N PRO A 151 -18.43 8.58 -0.58
CA PRO A 151 -19.41 9.09 0.40
C PRO A 151 -18.90 9.19 1.84
N ALA A 152 -17.86 8.44 2.22
CA ALA A 152 -17.23 8.57 3.54
C ALA A 152 -16.65 9.97 3.79
N PHE A 153 -16.19 10.64 2.72
CA PHE A 153 -15.55 11.95 2.77
C PHE A 153 -16.56 13.11 2.75
N ASP A 154 -17.85 12.83 2.61
CA ASP A 154 -18.92 13.85 2.66
C ASP A 154 -19.21 14.25 4.12
N THR A 155 -18.22 14.92 4.72
CA THR A 155 -18.29 15.49 6.06
C THR A 155 -18.00 16.99 6.00
N PRO A 156 -18.44 17.80 6.98
CA PRO A 156 -18.11 19.22 7.03
C PRO A 156 -16.61 19.49 6.97
N THR A 157 -15.80 18.65 7.63
CA THR A 157 -14.33 18.77 7.62
C THR A 157 -13.69 18.24 6.33
N GLY A 158 -14.35 17.29 5.65
CA GLY A 158 -13.77 16.51 4.56
C GLY A 158 -12.93 15.32 5.01
N VAL A 159 -12.76 15.12 6.33
CA VAL A 159 -12.14 13.92 6.89
C VAL A 159 -13.12 12.75 6.77
N PRO A 160 -12.70 11.56 6.29
CA PRO A 160 -13.61 10.45 6.09
C PRO A 160 -14.16 9.91 7.41
N ARG A 161 -15.43 9.50 7.40
CA ARG A 161 -16.01 8.69 8.50
C ARG A 161 -15.32 7.32 8.59
N TYR A 162 -15.44 6.67 9.73
CA TYR A 162 -14.78 5.38 9.99
C TYR A 162 -15.28 4.25 9.08
N TRP A 163 -16.59 4.21 8.82
CA TRP A 163 -17.27 3.19 8.03
C TRP A 163 -18.03 3.79 6.86
N VAL A 164 -18.12 3.03 5.76
CA VAL A 164 -19.05 3.29 4.65
C VAL A 164 -19.63 1.98 4.13
N ASN A 165 -20.93 1.98 3.83
CA ASN A 165 -21.59 0.86 3.21
C ASN A 165 -21.29 0.85 1.69
N LEU A 166 -20.74 -0.26 1.17
CA LEU A 166 -20.30 -0.33 -0.23
C LEU A 166 -21.45 -0.31 -1.25
N LYS A 167 -22.68 -0.60 -0.83
CA LYS A 167 -23.86 -0.60 -1.69
C LYS A 167 -24.66 0.70 -1.59
N THR A 168 -24.90 1.18 -0.38
CA THR A 168 -25.78 2.33 -0.14
C THR A 168 -25.03 3.67 -0.08
N GLY A 169 -23.71 3.64 0.20
CA GLY A 169 -22.92 4.84 0.47
C GLY A 169 -23.18 5.47 1.84
N GLU A 170 -24.05 4.88 2.67
CA GLU A 170 -24.26 5.36 4.03
C GLU A 170 -22.97 5.23 4.84
N SER A 171 -22.55 6.31 5.50
CA SER A 171 -21.28 6.35 6.26
C SER A 171 -21.51 6.69 7.73
N ARG A 172 -20.74 6.08 8.63
CA ARG A 172 -20.91 6.22 10.09
C ARG A 172 -19.59 6.15 10.85
N GLY A 173 -19.60 6.62 12.09
CA GLY A 173 -18.42 6.71 12.95
C GLY A 173 -17.74 8.07 12.79
N ASP A 174 -18.09 8.99 13.70
CA ASP A 174 -17.68 10.39 13.60
C ASP A 174 -16.34 10.70 14.27
N THR A 175 -15.74 9.73 14.96
CA THR A 175 -14.42 9.87 15.59
C THR A 175 -13.47 8.90 14.95
N VAL A 176 -12.39 9.42 14.37
CA VAL A 176 -11.32 8.64 13.73
C VAL A 176 -9.98 9.01 14.34
N ASN A 177 -9.02 8.10 14.25
CA ASN A 177 -7.64 8.43 14.62
C ASN A 177 -6.90 9.16 13.49
N LEU A 178 -5.70 9.66 13.80
CA LEU A 178 -4.89 10.45 12.88
C LEU A 178 -4.51 9.67 11.60
N ALA A 179 -4.17 8.38 11.72
CA ALA A 179 -3.89 7.53 10.57
C ALA A 179 -5.13 7.35 9.69
N GLU A 180 -6.28 7.01 10.28
CA GLU A 180 -7.55 6.85 9.56
C GLU A 180 -7.96 8.15 8.83
N ALA A 181 -7.65 9.31 9.40
CA ALA A 181 -8.00 10.60 8.84
C ALA A 181 -7.18 10.98 7.59
N GLY A 182 -5.90 10.59 7.50
CA GLY A 182 -5.01 11.09 6.43
C GLY A 182 -4.25 10.06 5.62
N THR A 183 -4.37 8.77 5.91
CA THR A 183 -3.74 7.70 5.12
C THR A 183 -4.58 7.35 3.88
N ASN A 184 -4.82 8.37 3.03
CA ASN A 184 -5.62 8.26 1.81
C ASN A 184 -4.95 8.91 0.59
N LEU A 185 -3.89 9.72 0.79
CA LEU A 185 -3.26 10.53 -0.26
C LEU A 185 -2.66 9.71 -1.42
N ILE A 186 -2.03 8.57 -1.13
CA ILE A 186 -1.32 7.79 -2.15
C ILE A 186 -2.32 7.12 -3.08
N GLU A 187 -3.25 6.31 -2.55
CA GLU A 187 -4.15 5.51 -3.36
C GLU A 187 -5.09 6.40 -4.19
N LEU A 188 -5.67 7.41 -3.55
CA LEU A 188 -6.57 8.35 -4.24
C LEU A 188 -5.81 9.27 -5.21
N GLY A 189 -4.53 9.57 -4.94
CA GLY A 189 -3.65 10.30 -5.85
C GLY A 189 -3.30 9.49 -7.10
N VAL A 190 -2.86 8.25 -6.92
CA VAL A 190 -2.55 7.31 -8.01
C VAL A 190 -3.80 7.01 -8.85
N LEU A 191 -4.95 6.82 -8.21
CA LEU A 191 -6.21 6.65 -8.93
C LEU A 191 -6.56 7.91 -9.75
N SER A 192 -6.41 9.10 -9.19
CA SER A 192 -6.63 10.36 -9.94
C SER A 192 -5.73 10.45 -11.16
N TYR A 193 -4.47 10.03 -11.02
CA TYR A 193 -3.51 10.01 -12.13
C TYR A 193 -3.97 9.07 -13.26
N TYR A 194 -4.32 7.81 -12.96
CA TYR A 194 -4.72 6.89 -14.03
C TYR A 194 -6.10 7.19 -14.63
N THR A 195 -7.05 7.67 -13.82
CA THR A 195 -8.42 7.96 -14.26
C THR A 195 -8.60 9.35 -14.86
N GLN A 196 -7.59 10.24 -14.69
CA GLN A 196 -7.68 11.67 -15.04
C GLN A 196 -8.83 12.39 -14.32
N ASP A 197 -9.22 11.90 -13.14
CA ASP A 197 -10.29 12.44 -12.33
C ASP A 197 -9.71 13.00 -11.01
N PRO A 198 -9.58 14.34 -10.87
CA PRO A 198 -8.90 14.94 -9.73
C PRO A 198 -9.66 14.80 -8.40
N ARG A 199 -10.94 14.41 -8.43
CA ARG A 199 -11.78 14.44 -7.21
C ARG A 199 -11.25 13.53 -6.10
N TYR A 200 -10.60 12.41 -6.45
CA TYR A 200 -10.07 11.47 -5.47
C TYR A 200 -8.92 12.10 -4.68
N TYR A 201 -7.90 12.63 -5.37
CA TYR A 201 -6.76 13.27 -4.71
C TYR A 201 -7.19 14.51 -3.91
N GLN A 202 -8.11 15.30 -4.46
CA GLN A 202 -8.61 16.50 -3.77
C GLN A 202 -9.35 16.16 -2.47
N ALA A 203 -10.11 15.05 -2.42
CA ALA A 203 -10.72 14.59 -1.19
C ALA A 203 -9.65 14.17 -0.15
N ALA A 204 -8.65 13.40 -0.56
CA ALA A 204 -7.55 12.99 0.32
C ALA A 204 -6.75 14.19 0.86
N LYS A 205 -6.41 15.14 -0.03
CA LYS A 205 -5.67 16.35 0.32
C LYS A 205 -6.47 17.24 1.27
N ARG A 206 -7.76 17.43 1.03
CA ARG A 206 -8.65 18.15 1.94
C ARG A 206 -8.68 17.52 3.34
N ALA A 207 -8.76 16.19 3.43
CA ALA A 207 -8.73 15.49 4.72
C ALA A 207 -7.40 15.71 5.45
N ALA A 208 -6.26 15.57 4.75
CA ALA A 208 -4.94 15.78 5.33
C ALA A 208 -4.74 17.22 5.84
N LEU A 209 -5.19 18.22 5.07
CA LEU A 209 -5.18 19.63 5.44
C LEU A 209 -6.06 19.92 6.66
N ALA A 210 -7.28 19.38 6.67
CA ALA A 210 -8.20 19.57 7.79
C ALA A 210 -7.57 19.11 9.12
N VAL A 211 -6.84 17.99 9.11
CA VAL A 211 -6.12 17.54 10.31
C VAL A 211 -4.98 18.49 10.66
N TYR A 212 -4.16 18.90 9.69
CA TYR A 212 -3.03 19.80 9.90
C TYR A 212 -3.43 21.16 10.50
N GLU A 213 -4.58 21.71 10.08
CA GLU A 213 -5.13 22.98 10.58
C GLU A 213 -5.50 22.93 12.07
N ARG A 214 -5.62 21.73 12.65
CA ARG A 214 -6.03 21.50 14.05
C ARG A 214 -4.88 21.14 14.97
N ARG A 215 -3.64 21.31 14.49
CA ARG A 215 -2.45 21.18 15.33
C ARG A 215 -2.46 22.18 16.49
N SER A 216 -1.77 21.81 17.56
CA SER A 216 -1.57 22.68 18.71
C SER A 216 -0.63 23.85 18.38
N ALA A 217 -0.48 24.79 19.32
CA ALA A 217 0.53 25.85 19.22
C ALA A 217 1.99 25.35 19.22
N LEU A 218 2.20 24.05 19.50
CA LEU A 218 3.49 23.36 19.40
C LEU A 218 3.62 22.59 18.08
N ASP A 219 2.72 22.82 17.12
CA ASP A 219 2.62 22.10 15.84
C ASP A 219 2.35 20.58 15.95
N LEU A 220 2.10 20.07 17.17
CA LEU A 220 1.71 18.68 17.41
C LEU A 220 0.23 18.42 17.08
N LEU A 221 -0.04 17.25 16.47
CA LEU A 221 -1.37 16.76 16.12
C LEU A 221 -1.94 15.83 17.21
N SER A 222 -3.24 15.90 17.43
CA SER A 222 -3.93 14.97 18.34
C SER A 222 -4.11 13.60 17.70
N ALA A 223 -4.08 12.55 18.51
CA ALA A 223 -4.29 11.17 18.08
C ALA A 223 -5.69 10.90 17.49
N GLY A 224 -6.67 11.79 17.70
CA GLY A 224 -8.00 11.64 17.13
C GLY A 224 -8.69 12.96 16.81
N ILE A 225 -9.71 12.88 15.96
CA ILE A 225 -10.51 14.01 15.47
C ILE A 225 -11.97 13.58 15.31
N ASN A 226 -12.89 14.50 15.65
CA ASN A 226 -14.28 14.38 15.27
C ASN A 226 -14.48 14.93 13.85
N VAL A 227 -14.97 14.11 12.92
CA VAL A 227 -15.07 14.47 11.49
C VAL A 227 -16.21 15.44 11.18
N GLN A 228 -17.18 15.61 12.09
CA GLN A 228 -18.28 16.56 11.94
C GLN A 228 -17.87 17.96 12.42
N THR A 229 -17.30 18.04 13.62
CA THR A 229 -16.96 19.33 14.27
C THR A 229 -15.54 19.77 13.99
N GLY A 230 -14.65 18.82 13.68
CA GLY A 230 -13.21 19.05 13.61
C GLY A 230 -12.57 19.21 15.00
N GLU A 231 -13.28 18.94 16.08
CA GLU A 231 -12.68 18.98 17.41
C GLU A 231 -11.69 17.83 17.59
N VAL A 232 -10.53 18.14 18.16
CA VAL A 232 -9.55 17.12 18.51
C VAL A 232 -10.06 16.25 19.65
N VAL A 233 -9.86 14.93 19.52
CA VAL A 233 -10.26 13.96 20.53
C VAL A 233 -9.02 13.52 21.29
N GLY A 234 -9.01 13.81 22.60
CA GLY A 234 -7.86 13.55 23.47
C GLY A 234 -6.80 14.63 23.42
N LYS A 235 -5.70 14.40 24.15
CA LYS A 235 -4.54 15.31 24.26
C LYS A 235 -3.22 14.60 23.96
N SER A 236 -3.27 13.34 23.56
CA SER A 236 -2.09 12.56 23.22
C SER A 236 -1.64 12.87 21.80
N SER A 237 -0.33 13.04 21.64
CA SER A 237 0.36 13.06 20.35
C SER A 237 1.44 11.97 20.38
N HIS A 238 1.57 11.23 19.29
CA HIS A 238 2.57 10.17 19.12
C HIS A 238 2.75 9.84 17.64
N ILE A 239 3.79 9.03 17.35
CA ILE A 239 4.09 8.49 16.02
C ILE A 239 3.79 6.99 15.90
N CYS A 240 3.15 6.41 16.91
CA CYS A 240 2.79 4.99 16.94
C CYS A 240 1.45 4.70 16.21
N ALA A 241 0.97 3.46 16.32
CA ALA A 241 -0.31 2.98 15.80
C ALA A 241 -1.46 3.97 16.02
N GLY A 242 -2.20 4.26 14.95
CA GLY A 242 -3.28 5.25 14.93
C GLY A 242 -2.83 6.67 14.61
N ALA A 243 -1.54 6.88 14.33
CA ALA A 243 -0.97 8.17 13.94
C ALA A 243 0.13 8.06 12.88
N ASP A 244 0.98 7.04 13.00
CA ASP A 244 2.09 6.69 12.11
C ASP A 244 1.94 7.11 10.63
N SER A 245 0.99 6.51 9.92
CA SER A 245 0.90 6.53 8.46
C SER A 245 0.42 7.86 7.90
N TYR A 246 -0.17 8.74 8.73
CA TYR A 246 -0.43 10.13 8.35
C TYR A 246 0.88 10.82 7.95
N TYR A 247 1.90 10.72 8.81
CA TYR A 247 3.21 11.34 8.59
C TYR A 247 3.93 10.71 7.38
N GLU A 248 3.81 9.39 7.23
CA GLU A 248 4.36 8.70 6.05
C GLU A 248 3.73 9.21 4.76
N TYR A 249 2.40 9.39 4.73
CA TYR A 249 1.69 9.77 3.52
C TYR A 249 1.93 11.22 3.12
N LEU A 250 2.17 12.12 4.06
CA LEU A 250 2.62 13.47 3.72
C LEU A 250 3.96 13.40 2.95
N TYR A 251 4.96 12.69 3.48
CA TYR A 251 6.26 12.58 2.82
C TYR A 251 6.19 11.85 1.48
N LYS A 252 5.55 10.66 1.48
CA LYS A 252 5.44 9.82 0.28
C LYS A 252 4.67 10.52 -0.84
N SER A 253 3.61 11.26 -0.51
CA SER A 253 2.82 11.98 -1.52
C SER A 253 3.53 13.21 -2.05
N TYR A 254 4.28 13.93 -1.21
CA TYR A 254 5.17 15.00 -1.67
C TYR A 254 6.19 14.46 -2.68
N LEU A 255 6.86 13.35 -2.36
CA LEU A 255 7.83 12.74 -3.29
C LEU A 255 7.19 12.20 -4.57
N LEU A 256 6.03 11.56 -4.46
CA LEU A 256 5.38 10.89 -5.58
C LEU A 256 4.69 11.87 -6.53
N PHE A 257 4.04 12.92 -6.01
CA PHE A 257 3.22 13.85 -6.80
C PHE A 257 3.83 15.24 -6.93
N GLY A 258 4.90 15.57 -6.20
CA GLY A 258 5.49 16.91 -6.18
C GLY A 258 4.60 17.98 -5.54
N ASP A 259 3.70 17.60 -4.64
CA ASP A 259 2.80 18.55 -3.96
C ASP A 259 3.55 19.29 -2.84
N GLU A 260 4.07 20.46 -3.17
CA GLU A 260 4.85 21.32 -2.26
C GLU A 260 4.09 21.74 -0.99
N GLU A 261 2.76 21.86 -1.04
CA GLU A 261 1.95 22.19 0.13
C GLU A 261 1.96 21.03 1.12
N ILE A 262 1.76 19.80 0.63
CA ILE A 262 1.90 18.58 1.44
C ILE A 262 3.33 18.42 1.96
N GLY A 263 4.34 18.76 1.14
CA GLY A 263 5.75 18.77 1.57
C GLY A 263 6.00 19.74 2.72
N ALA A 264 5.46 20.95 2.67
CA ALA A 264 5.59 21.95 3.74
C ALA A 264 4.92 21.50 5.04
N ILE A 265 3.76 20.83 4.95
CA ILE A 265 3.06 20.25 6.09
C ILE A 265 3.93 19.18 6.75
N TRP A 266 4.51 18.27 5.96
CA TRP A 266 5.42 17.25 6.48
C TRP A 266 6.60 17.86 7.24
N GLN A 267 7.24 18.88 6.67
CA GLN A 267 8.38 19.58 7.31
C GLN A 267 8.00 20.21 8.66
N THR A 268 6.79 20.77 8.76
CA THR A 268 6.28 21.30 10.03
C THR A 268 6.07 20.17 11.04
N CYS A 269 5.36 19.11 10.64
CA CYS A 269 5.03 18.00 11.54
C CYS A 269 6.25 17.24 12.06
N ILE A 270 7.30 17.05 11.23
CA ILE A 270 8.49 16.29 11.64
C ILE A 270 9.46 17.11 12.51
N ALA A 271 9.36 18.43 12.48
CA ALA A 271 10.21 19.33 13.27
C ALA A 271 9.67 19.58 14.70
N ALA A 272 8.37 19.34 14.92
CA ALA A 272 7.67 19.50 16.20
C ALA A 272 7.99 18.38 17.20
#